data_AF-A0A915AKL0-F1
#
_entry.id   AF-A0A915AKL0-F1
#
_cell.length_a   1.000
_cell.length_b   1.000
_cell.length_c   1.000
_cell.angle_alpha   90.00
_cell.angle_beta   90.00
_cell.angle_gamma   90.00
#
_symmetry.space_group_name_H-M   'P 1'
#
loop_
_entity.id
_entity.type
_entity.pdbx_description
1 polymer ?
#
loop_
_entity_poly.entity_id
_entity_poly.type
_entity_poly.pdbx_seq_one_letter_code
_entity_poly.pdbx_strand_id
1 'polypeptide(L)'
;ARRRSAFLPFDVMIIKEYRVLVPLALDEYRRGQLFAVAEASKNETGGGEGVEVMKREEFTSSMIKPGETISGIYTLKFYRLKSKSPWILRKLLPDGAFILREDCWNAYPYCKTILTNPEYMGNNFYIIIESMHIEDNGTTPNALNLSKNLLKNREVIMLDIYDEKYLKKGDTTPETNPRIFHSKITGRGPLAEDWAQTTEPLMCCYKVSFLKSN
;
A
#
# COMPACT_ATOMS: atom_id res chain seq x y z
N ALA A 1 -17.24 -46.04 14.52
CA ALA A 1 -17.21 -45.65 13.10
C ALA A 1 -16.36 -44.39 12.94
N ARG A 2 -15.47 -44.37 11.94
CA ARG A 2 -14.42 -43.37 11.72
C ARG A 2 -14.99 -42.00 11.29
N ARG A 3 -14.37 -40.94 11.84
CA ARG A 3 -14.17 -39.56 11.35
C ARG A 3 -14.95 -39.10 10.12
N ARG A 4 -15.63 -37.94 10.26
CA ARG A 4 -15.38 -36.76 9.41
C ARG A 4 -15.48 -35.48 10.26
N SER A 5 -14.35 -35.10 10.88
CA SER A 5 -14.13 -33.71 11.23
C SER A 5 -13.95 -32.95 9.91
N ALA A 6 -14.94 -32.14 9.53
CA ALA A 6 -14.75 -31.17 8.45
C ALA A 6 -13.96 -29.98 8.99
N PHE A 7 -12.69 -30.21 9.31
CA PHE A 7 -11.70 -29.14 9.27
C PHE A 7 -11.45 -28.88 7.78
N LEU A 8 -12.20 -27.94 7.20
CA LEU A 8 -11.65 -27.19 6.07
C LEU A 8 -10.60 -26.23 6.66
N PRO A 9 -9.41 -26.15 6.06
CA PRO A 9 -8.27 -25.48 6.66
C PRO A 9 -8.54 -23.98 6.73
N PHE A 10 -7.94 -23.32 7.73
CA PHE A 10 -7.88 -21.86 7.87
C PHE A 10 -7.89 -21.15 6.50
N ASP A 11 -8.83 -20.20 6.30
CA ASP A 11 -8.80 -19.24 5.20
C ASP A 11 -7.33 -18.79 4.98
N VAL A 12 -6.77 -19.07 3.80
CA VAL A 12 -5.35 -18.79 3.55
C VAL A 12 -5.17 -17.28 3.49
N MET A 13 -4.72 -16.70 4.60
CA MET A 13 -4.41 -15.29 4.72
C MET A 13 -2.91 -15.09 4.50
N ILE A 14 -2.56 -14.45 3.38
CA ILE A 14 -1.16 -14.08 3.09
C ILE A 14 -0.87 -12.79 3.86
N ILE A 15 0.18 -12.81 4.69
CA ILE A 15 0.62 -11.65 5.47
C ILE A 15 2.04 -11.29 5.06
N LYS A 16 2.20 -10.09 4.47
CA LYS A 16 3.52 -9.56 4.09
C LYS A 16 3.71 -8.18 4.68
N GLU A 17 4.87 -7.92 5.26
CA GLU A 17 5.30 -6.60 5.73
C GLU A 17 6.37 -6.05 4.79
N TYR A 18 6.01 -5.03 4.00
CA TYR A 18 6.95 -4.32 3.14
C TYR A 18 7.52 -3.13 3.91
N ARG A 19 8.84 -3.07 4.01
CA ARG A 19 9.58 -1.97 4.63
C ARG A 19 10.24 -1.15 3.55
N VAL A 20 9.80 0.07 3.34
CA VAL A 20 10.31 0.97 2.30
C VAL A 20 11.11 2.08 2.94
N LEU A 21 12.42 2.08 2.73
CA LEU A 21 13.28 3.19 3.14
C LEU A 21 13.11 4.35 2.16
N VAL A 22 13.09 5.57 2.69
CA VAL A 22 12.94 6.79 1.88
C VAL A 22 13.82 7.91 2.46
N PRO A 23 14.62 8.63 1.64
CA PRO A 23 15.51 9.70 2.09
C PRO A 23 14.75 11.04 2.30
N LEU A 24 13.72 10.99 3.13
CA LEU A 24 12.84 12.11 3.47
C LEU A 24 12.62 12.15 4.98
N ALA A 25 12.36 13.34 5.53
CA ALA A 25 11.80 13.46 6.86
C ALA A 25 10.31 13.08 6.85
N LEU A 26 9.74 12.75 8.02
CA LEU A 26 8.33 12.33 8.13
C LEU A 26 7.36 13.41 7.59
N ASP A 27 7.59 14.69 7.86
CA ASP A 27 6.74 15.78 7.38
C ASP A 27 6.83 15.98 5.85
N GLU A 28 8.01 15.75 5.28
CA GLU A 28 8.23 15.77 3.83
C GLU A 28 7.50 14.60 3.17
N TYR A 29 7.63 13.40 3.73
CA TYR A 29 6.93 12.22 3.24
C TYR A 29 5.41 12.40 3.31
N ARG A 30 4.88 12.94 4.42
CA ARG A 30 3.43 13.19 4.58
C ARG A 30 2.89 14.05 3.43
N ARG A 31 3.60 15.12 3.07
CA ARG A 31 3.22 16.03 1.97
C ARG A 31 3.43 15.36 0.61
N GLY A 32 4.58 14.74 0.41
CA GLY A 32 4.97 14.06 -0.82
C GLY A 32 4.05 12.90 -1.19
N GLN A 33 3.65 12.08 -0.21
CA GLN A 33 2.73 10.97 -0.42
C GLN A 33 1.37 11.44 -0.94
N LEU A 34 0.80 12.51 -0.37
CA LEU A 34 -0.48 13.04 -0.81
C LEU A 34 -0.41 13.57 -2.24
N PHE A 35 0.68 14.25 -2.58
CA PHE A 35 0.95 14.70 -3.95
C PHE A 35 1.12 13.50 -4.91
N ALA A 36 1.95 12.53 -4.55
CA ALA A 36 2.22 11.34 -5.37
C ALA A 36 0.94 10.53 -5.61
N VAL A 37 0.07 10.38 -4.61
CA VAL A 37 -1.24 9.71 -4.77
C VAL A 37 -2.14 10.49 -5.73
N ALA A 38 -2.15 11.82 -5.67
CA ALA A 38 -2.96 12.64 -6.57
C ALA A 38 -2.46 12.55 -8.02
N GLU A 39 -1.15 12.68 -8.24
CA GLU A 39 -0.55 12.56 -9.57
C GLU A 39 -0.69 11.15 -10.15
N ALA A 40 -0.45 10.10 -9.35
CA ALA A 40 -0.68 8.73 -9.79
C ALA A 40 -2.15 8.48 -10.14
N SER A 41 -3.09 8.99 -9.34
CA SER A 41 -4.52 8.87 -9.65
C SER A 41 -4.89 9.56 -10.95
N LYS A 42 -4.31 10.73 -11.23
CA LYS A 42 -4.50 11.48 -12.48
C LYS A 42 -3.94 10.73 -13.68
N ASN A 43 -2.72 10.21 -13.59
CA ASN A 43 -2.08 9.43 -14.65
C ASN A 43 -2.82 8.12 -14.93
N GLU A 44 -3.41 7.53 -13.89
CA GLU A 44 -4.21 6.32 -14.00
C GLU A 44 -5.67 6.58 -14.44
N THR A 45 -6.08 7.83 -14.66
CA THR A 45 -7.47 8.16 -15.04
C THR A 45 -7.56 8.66 -16.48
N GLY A 46 -8.42 8.02 -17.27
CA GLY A 46 -8.65 8.38 -18.67
C GLY A 46 -9.69 7.47 -19.35
N GLY A 47 -10.42 8.00 -20.33
CA GLY A 47 -11.32 7.20 -21.18
C GLY A 47 -12.52 6.57 -20.45
N GLY A 48 -12.96 7.13 -19.31
CA GLY A 48 -14.05 6.58 -18.49
C GLY A 48 -13.61 5.51 -17.48
N GLU A 49 -12.29 5.28 -17.34
CA GLU A 49 -11.69 4.38 -16.37
C GLU A 49 -10.64 5.08 -15.52
N GLY A 50 -10.25 4.46 -14.40
CA GLY A 50 -9.29 5.03 -13.45
C GLY A 50 -9.81 5.13 -12.02
N VAL A 51 -9.39 6.19 -11.32
CA VAL A 51 -9.65 6.38 -9.89
C VAL A 51 -10.72 7.43 -9.69
N GLU A 52 -11.86 7.03 -9.13
CA GLU A 52 -12.97 7.92 -8.78
C GLU A 52 -12.98 8.16 -7.27
N VAL A 53 -12.79 9.41 -6.84
CA VAL A 53 -12.90 9.80 -5.43
C VAL A 53 -14.35 10.14 -5.12
N MET A 54 -15.01 9.31 -4.31
CA MET A 54 -16.44 9.47 -3.98
C MET A 54 -16.66 10.25 -2.69
N LYS A 55 -15.80 10.05 -1.69
CA LYS A 55 -15.87 10.74 -0.41
C LYS A 55 -14.48 11.16 0.05
N ARG A 56 -14.43 12.30 0.73
CA ARG A 56 -13.27 12.80 1.46
C ARG A 56 -13.76 13.62 2.64
N GLU A 57 -13.64 13.07 3.84
CA GLU A 57 -14.18 13.67 5.06
C GLU A 57 -13.23 13.45 6.25
N GLU A 58 -13.32 14.34 7.22
CA GLU A 58 -12.63 14.15 8.50
C GLU A 58 -13.30 13.03 9.29
N PHE A 59 -12.50 12.27 10.04
CA PHE A 59 -13.01 11.24 10.94
C PHE A 59 -12.32 11.30 12.30
N THR A 60 -13.00 10.79 13.32
CA THR A 60 -12.43 10.41 14.62
C THR A 60 -13.06 9.08 15.01
N SER A 61 -12.25 8.06 15.31
CA SER A 61 -12.76 6.71 15.58
C SER A 61 -11.82 5.88 16.43
N SER A 62 -12.40 5.14 17.39
CA SER A 62 -11.73 4.10 18.19
C SER A 62 -11.84 2.70 17.60
N MET A 63 -12.53 2.55 16.47
CA MET A 63 -12.83 1.24 15.85
C MET A 63 -11.83 0.85 14.76
N ILE A 64 -11.04 1.81 14.25
CA ILE A 64 -10.14 1.60 13.10
C ILE A 64 -8.80 0.98 13.53
N LYS A 65 -8.27 1.43 14.67
CA LYS A 65 -7.03 0.94 15.28
C LYS A 65 -7.34 0.43 16.70
N PRO A 66 -7.21 -0.87 16.98
CA PRO A 66 -7.56 -1.42 18.29
C PRO A 66 -6.81 -0.73 19.43
N GLY A 67 -7.55 -0.31 20.46
CA GLY A 67 -6.99 0.31 21.66
C GLY A 67 -6.63 1.79 21.54
N GLU A 68 -6.90 2.42 20.39
CA GLU A 68 -6.56 3.83 20.14
C GLU A 68 -7.71 4.58 19.45
N THR A 69 -8.01 5.79 19.92
CA THR A 69 -8.85 6.73 19.18
C THR A 69 -7.96 7.54 18.25
N ILE A 70 -8.21 7.42 16.94
CA ILE A 70 -7.45 8.13 15.91
C ILE A 70 -8.35 9.09 15.13
N SER A 71 -7.76 10.18 14.66
CA SER A 71 -8.41 11.19 13.83
C SER A 71 -7.61 11.45 12.57
N GLY A 72 -8.28 11.81 11.49
CA GLY A 72 -7.62 12.04 10.21
C GLY A 72 -8.61 12.24 9.07
N ILE A 73 -8.18 11.87 7.86
CA ILE A 73 -9.00 11.96 6.64
C ILE A 73 -9.39 10.56 6.19
N TYR A 74 -10.70 10.35 6.01
CA TYR A 74 -11.26 9.18 5.37
C TYR A 74 -11.49 9.49 3.89
N THR A 75 -11.13 8.55 3.01
CA THR A 75 -11.47 8.62 1.59
C THR A 75 -12.10 7.32 1.12
N LEU A 76 -13.15 7.44 0.31
CA LEU A 76 -13.75 6.35 -0.44
C LEU A 76 -13.41 6.53 -1.91
N LYS A 77 -12.81 5.51 -2.54
CA LYS A 77 -12.52 5.51 -3.97
C LYS A 77 -13.00 4.26 -4.67
N PHE A 78 -13.30 4.40 -5.95
CA PHE A 78 -13.50 3.26 -6.85
C PHE A 78 -12.40 3.24 -7.90
N TYR A 79 -11.79 2.08 -8.09
CA TYR A 79 -10.85 1.81 -9.17
C TYR A 79 -11.58 1.03 -10.27
N ARG A 80 -11.71 1.64 -11.45
CA ARG A 80 -12.24 0.99 -12.65
C ARG A 80 -11.08 0.55 -13.54
N LEU A 81 -10.88 -0.76 -13.67
CA LEU A 81 -9.64 -1.35 -14.20
C LEU A 81 -9.86 -2.18 -15.47
N LYS A 82 -11.04 -2.14 -16.09
CA LYS A 82 -11.42 -3.09 -17.14
C LYS A 82 -10.51 -2.99 -18.36
N SER A 83 -10.36 -1.84 -18.98
CA SER A 83 -9.46 -1.60 -20.13
C SER A 83 -8.00 -1.86 -19.81
N LYS A 84 -7.60 -1.68 -18.55
CA LYS A 84 -6.23 -1.89 -18.04
C LYS A 84 -5.91 -3.35 -17.71
N SER A 85 -6.93 -4.20 -17.69
CA SER A 85 -6.78 -5.62 -17.36
C SER A 85 -6.41 -6.45 -18.61
N PRO A 86 -5.65 -7.55 -18.44
CA PRO A 86 -5.33 -8.48 -19.52
C PRO A 86 -6.57 -8.87 -20.34
N TRP A 87 -6.42 -8.89 -21.67
CA TRP A 87 -7.53 -9.12 -22.60
C TRP A 87 -8.35 -10.39 -22.29
N ILE A 88 -7.67 -11.47 -21.90
CA ILE A 88 -8.31 -12.74 -21.55
C ILE A 88 -9.28 -12.56 -20.37
N LEU A 89 -8.87 -11.82 -19.32
CA LEU A 89 -9.73 -11.56 -18.17
C LEU A 89 -10.97 -10.76 -18.57
N ARG A 90 -10.79 -9.73 -19.42
CA ARG A 90 -11.91 -8.89 -19.91
C ARG A 90 -12.99 -9.68 -20.66
N LYS A 91 -12.62 -10.82 -21.26
CA LYS A 91 -13.56 -11.72 -21.94
C LYS A 91 -14.23 -12.74 -21.01
N LEU A 92 -13.56 -13.12 -19.92
CA LEU A 92 -14.04 -14.18 -19.03
C LEU A 92 -14.86 -13.66 -17.85
N LEU A 93 -14.56 -12.45 -17.37
CA LEU A 93 -15.13 -11.92 -16.14
C LEU A 93 -16.21 -10.86 -16.42
N PRO A 94 -17.24 -10.76 -15.56
CA PRO A 94 -18.24 -9.69 -15.65
C PRO A 94 -17.63 -8.32 -15.31
N ASP A 95 -18.29 -7.25 -15.73
CA ASP A 95 -17.82 -5.87 -15.56
C ASP A 95 -17.53 -5.51 -14.10
N GLY A 96 -18.37 -5.97 -13.17
CA GLY A 96 -18.19 -5.77 -11.74
C GLY A 96 -16.91 -6.39 -11.17
N ALA A 97 -16.29 -7.36 -11.85
CA ALA A 97 -15.00 -7.92 -11.44
C ALA A 97 -13.84 -6.94 -11.58
N PHE A 98 -14.01 -5.87 -12.36
CA PHE A 98 -13.00 -4.85 -12.63
C PHE A 98 -13.20 -3.57 -11.83
N ILE A 99 -14.09 -3.60 -10.83
CA ILE A 99 -14.39 -2.46 -9.97
C ILE A 99 -13.93 -2.79 -8.55
N LEU A 100 -12.86 -2.14 -8.10
CA LEU A 100 -12.41 -2.24 -6.71
C LEU A 100 -12.89 -1.04 -5.92
N ARG A 101 -13.36 -1.28 -4.70
CA ARG A 101 -13.68 -0.25 -3.72
C ARG A 101 -12.52 -0.14 -2.73
N GLU A 102 -12.02 1.06 -2.53
CA GLU A 102 -11.03 1.42 -1.51
C GLU A 102 -11.66 2.30 -0.44
N ASP A 103 -11.64 1.82 0.81
CA ASP A 103 -11.88 2.60 2.01
C ASP A 103 -10.52 2.88 2.67
N CYS A 104 -10.13 4.15 2.82
CA CYS A 104 -8.84 4.53 3.39
C CYS A 104 -9.00 5.52 4.54
N TRP A 105 -8.44 5.19 5.70
CA TRP A 105 -8.36 6.03 6.90
C TRP A 105 -6.90 6.48 7.08
N ASN A 106 -6.61 7.71 6.69
CA ASN A 106 -5.30 8.32 6.83
C ASN A 106 -5.26 9.15 8.12
N ALA A 107 -4.65 8.59 9.16
CA ALA A 107 -4.36 9.24 10.45
C ALA A 107 -2.85 9.31 10.67
N TYR A 108 -2.14 9.92 9.70
CA TYR A 108 -0.68 9.97 9.67
C TYR A 108 -0.06 10.24 11.05
N PRO A 109 0.91 9.43 11.51
CA PRO A 109 1.73 8.49 10.73
C PRO A 109 1.11 7.10 10.51
N TYR A 110 -0.10 6.85 11.00
CA TYR A 110 -0.81 5.58 10.77
C TYR A 110 -1.81 5.71 9.60
N CYS A 111 -1.85 4.71 8.74
CA CYS A 111 -2.87 4.60 7.70
C CYS A 111 -3.45 3.20 7.66
N LYS A 112 -4.76 3.08 7.42
CA LYS A 112 -5.42 1.81 7.12
C LYS A 112 -6.19 1.91 5.82
N THR A 113 -6.01 0.95 4.95
CA THR A 113 -6.69 0.87 3.66
C THR A 113 -7.32 -0.51 3.53
N ILE A 114 -8.57 -0.56 3.08
CA ILE A 114 -9.30 -1.79 2.80
C ILE A 114 -9.73 -1.74 1.34
N LEU A 115 -9.22 -2.66 0.53
CA LEU A 115 -9.66 -2.88 -0.84
C LEU A 115 -10.58 -4.11 -0.91
N THR A 116 -11.72 -3.95 -1.57
CA THR A 116 -12.73 -5.00 -1.78
C THR A 116 -13.21 -5.01 -3.23
N ASN A 117 -13.84 -6.12 -3.65
CA ASN A 117 -14.52 -6.22 -4.94
C ASN A 117 -15.99 -6.60 -4.72
N PRO A 118 -16.84 -5.64 -4.32
CA PRO A 118 -18.18 -5.92 -3.84
C PRO A 118 -19.12 -6.48 -4.91
N GLU A 119 -18.91 -6.12 -6.19
CA GLU A 119 -19.82 -6.48 -7.28
C GLU A 119 -19.61 -7.89 -7.85
N TYR A 120 -18.49 -8.56 -7.52
CA TYR A 120 -18.22 -9.90 -8.04
C TYR A 120 -17.72 -10.87 -6.96
N MET A 121 -16.63 -10.55 -6.26
CA MET A 121 -16.08 -11.46 -5.24
C MET A 121 -16.74 -11.31 -3.86
N GLY A 122 -17.44 -10.20 -3.59
CA GLY A 122 -18.10 -9.96 -2.31
C GLY A 122 -17.13 -10.15 -1.13
N ASN A 123 -17.48 -11.05 -0.20
CA ASN A 123 -16.67 -11.35 0.99
C ASN A 123 -15.51 -12.34 0.73
N ASN A 124 -15.38 -12.86 -0.48
CA ASN A 124 -14.32 -13.82 -0.83
C ASN A 124 -13.00 -13.12 -1.19
N PHE A 125 -12.99 -11.79 -1.28
CA PHE A 125 -11.81 -11.01 -1.57
C PHE A 125 -11.71 -9.76 -0.70
N TYR A 126 -10.57 -9.60 -0.03
CA TYR A 126 -10.16 -8.32 0.51
C TYR A 126 -8.63 -8.22 0.60
N ILE A 127 -8.16 -6.99 0.50
CA ILE A 127 -6.79 -6.61 0.86
C ILE A 127 -6.89 -5.55 1.95
N ILE A 128 -6.32 -5.83 3.11
CA ILE A 128 -6.16 -4.82 4.17
C ILE A 128 -4.69 -4.42 4.18
N ILE A 129 -4.41 -3.13 4.06
CA ILE A 129 -3.06 -2.57 4.18
C ILE A 129 -3.06 -1.64 5.39
N GLU A 130 -2.27 -1.98 6.39
CA GLU A 130 -1.97 -1.09 7.52
C GLU A 130 -0.55 -0.55 7.34
N SER A 131 -0.36 0.74 7.59
CA SER A 131 0.95 1.40 7.44
C SER A 131 1.30 2.22 8.67
N MET A 132 2.57 2.16 9.08
CA MET A 132 3.17 3.07 10.05
C MET A 132 4.42 3.71 9.44
N HIS A 133 4.60 5.01 9.64
CA HIS A 133 5.76 5.76 9.16
C HIS A 133 6.61 6.18 10.36
N ILE A 134 7.86 5.74 10.39
CA ILE A 134 8.78 5.94 11.53
C ILE A 134 10.10 6.51 10.99
N GLU A 135 10.69 7.44 11.72
CA GLU A 135 12.02 7.99 11.46
C GLU A 135 13.09 7.00 11.94
N ASP A 136 13.21 5.89 11.22
CA ASP A 136 14.24 4.88 11.42
C ASP A 136 14.66 4.24 10.09
N ASN A 137 15.64 3.34 10.17
CA ASN A 137 16.20 2.61 9.03
C ASN A 137 15.54 1.24 8.83
N GLY A 138 14.26 1.07 9.17
CA GLY A 138 13.55 -0.18 8.94
C GLY A 138 13.84 -1.26 9.99
N THR A 139 14.38 -0.90 11.15
CA THR A 139 14.80 -1.84 12.20
C THR A 139 13.73 -2.12 13.25
N THR A 140 12.66 -1.31 13.34
CA THR A 140 11.56 -1.54 14.30
C THR A 140 10.94 -2.94 14.09
N PRO A 141 11.00 -3.84 15.10
CA PRO A 141 10.55 -5.22 14.90
C PRO A 141 9.03 -5.39 14.73
N ASN A 142 8.19 -4.54 15.34
CA ASN A 142 6.73 -4.66 15.29
C ASN A 142 6.04 -3.28 15.26
N ALA A 143 6.27 -2.52 14.19
CA ALA A 143 5.81 -1.13 14.07
C ALA A 143 4.28 -0.94 14.16
N LEU A 144 3.52 -1.98 13.81
CA LEU A 144 2.05 -1.97 13.80
C LEU A 144 1.43 -2.72 15.00
N ASN A 145 2.25 -3.12 15.98
CA ASN A 145 1.81 -3.85 17.16
C ASN A 145 0.93 -5.08 16.82
N LEU A 146 1.34 -5.86 15.82
CA LEU A 146 0.67 -7.08 15.41
C LEU A 146 0.63 -8.07 16.57
N SER A 147 -0.46 -8.85 16.66
CA SER A 147 -0.55 -9.94 17.63
C SER A 147 0.56 -10.98 17.38
N LYS A 148 0.95 -11.72 18.42
CA LYS A 148 2.02 -12.75 18.32
C LYS A 148 1.81 -13.73 17.17
N ASN A 149 0.56 -14.11 16.90
CA ASN A 149 0.23 -15.04 15.81
C ASN A 149 0.44 -14.40 14.43
N LEU A 150 -0.07 -13.18 14.21
CA LEU A 150 0.13 -12.46 12.94
C LEU A 150 1.60 -12.14 12.72
N LEU A 151 2.29 -11.70 13.78
CA LEU A 151 3.71 -11.38 13.77
C LEU A 151 4.57 -12.59 13.37
N LYS A 152 4.25 -13.78 13.88
CA LYS A 152 4.95 -15.04 13.56
C LYS A 152 4.75 -15.46 12.10
N ASN A 153 3.55 -15.24 11.54
CA ASN A 153 3.19 -15.70 10.20
C ASN A 153 3.52 -14.69 9.10
N ARG A 154 3.96 -13.47 9.45
CA ARG A 154 4.30 -12.45 8.45
C ARG A 154 5.65 -12.74 7.81
N GLU A 155 5.72 -12.50 6.52
CA GLU A 155 6.97 -12.40 5.78
C GLU A 155 7.41 -10.93 5.72
N VAL A 156 8.64 -10.61 6.15
CA VAL A 156 9.19 -9.25 6.05
C VAL A 156 10.00 -9.11 4.78
N ILE A 157 9.72 -8.07 4.00
CA ILE A 157 10.37 -7.77 2.72
C ILE A 157 10.90 -6.34 2.79
N MET A 158 12.23 -6.19 2.74
CA MET A 158 12.88 -4.89 2.57
C MET A 158 12.80 -4.48 1.10
N LEU A 159 12.24 -3.30 0.84
CA LEU A 159 12.20 -2.68 -0.48
C LEU A 159 13.19 -1.51 -0.49
N ASP A 160 14.23 -1.67 -1.30
CA ASP A 160 15.20 -0.63 -1.59
C ASP A 160 14.76 0.10 -2.87
N ILE A 161 14.56 1.41 -2.78
CA ILE A 161 14.18 2.25 -3.92
C ILE A 161 15.31 2.39 -4.94
N TYR A 162 16.56 2.11 -4.56
CA TYR A 162 17.68 2.03 -5.48
C TYR A 162 17.67 0.75 -6.31
N ASP A 163 17.05 -0.34 -5.84
CA ASP A 163 17.08 -1.65 -6.52
C ASP A 163 16.08 -1.70 -7.69
N GLU A 164 16.57 -2.10 -8.87
CA GLU A 164 15.75 -2.20 -10.09
C GLU A 164 15.21 -3.61 -10.33
N LYS A 165 15.45 -4.59 -9.44
CA LYS A 165 15.08 -6.01 -9.67
C LYS A 165 13.60 -6.26 -9.95
N TYR A 166 12.72 -5.38 -9.46
CA TYR A 166 11.26 -5.50 -9.64
C TYR A 166 10.71 -4.58 -10.74
N LEU A 167 11.58 -3.79 -11.38
CA LEU A 167 11.19 -2.83 -12.40
C LEU A 167 11.33 -3.43 -13.79
N LYS A 168 10.36 -3.16 -14.65
CA LYS A 168 10.40 -3.48 -16.08
C LYS A 168 10.99 -2.30 -16.84
N LYS A 169 11.44 -2.59 -18.06
CA LYS A 169 11.87 -1.55 -19.00
C LYS A 169 10.71 -0.58 -19.26
N GLY A 170 10.91 0.68 -18.89
CA GLY A 170 9.92 1.76 -19.04
C GLY A 170 9.15 2.11 -17.77
N ASP A 171 9.34 1.38 -16.67
CA ASP A 171 8.68 1.71 -15.39
C ASP A 171 9.23 2.99 -14.74
N THR A 172 10.44 3.41 -15.13
CA THR A 172 11.09 4.65 -14.64
C THR A 172 11.46 5.59 -15.78
N THR A 173 11.38 6.88 -15.50
CA THR A 173 11.97 7.95 -16.31
C THR A 173 13.18 8.55 -15.58
N PRO A 174 14.02 9.39 -16.21
CA PRO A 174 15.08 10.09 -15.51
C PRO A 174 14.60 10.90 -14.30
N GLU A 175 13.36 11.39 -14.33
CA GLU A 175 12.73 12.16 -13.24
C GLU A 175 12.24 11.29 -12.09
N THR A 176 12.01 9.99 -12.30
CA THR A 176 11.54 9.05 -11.28
C THR A 176 12.59 8.01 -10.88
N ASN A 177 13.74 7.97 -11.55
CA ASN A 177 14.84 7.07 -11.22
C ASN A 177 15.76 7.69 -10.14
N PRO A 178 15.80 7.17 -8.91
CA PRO A 178 16.59 7.75 -7.83
C PRO A 178 18.11 7.66 -8.04
N ARG A 179 18.59 6.79 -8.93
CA ARG A 179 20.01 6.67 -9.30
C ARG A 179 20.50 7.80 -10.19
N ILE A 180 19.56 8.54 -10.80
CA ILE A 180 19.86 9.57 -11.81
C ILE A 180 19.33 10.93 -11.34
N PHE A 181 18.18 10.94 -10.67
CA PHE A 181 17.50 12.16 -10.26
C PHE A 181 18.32 12.95 -9.23
N HIS A 182 18.47 14.25 -9.48
CA HIS A 182 19.06 15.21 -8.54
C HIS A 182 18.09 16.39 -8.35
N SER A 183 17.70 16.63 -7.10
CA SER A 183 16.79 17.71 -6.74
C SER A 183 17.48 19.07 -6.79
N LYS A 184 17.07 19.94 -7.72
CA LYS A 184 17.58 21.32 -7.80
C LYS A 184 17.22 22.19 -6.58
N ILE A 185 16.18 21.82 -5.84
CA ILE A 185 15.67 22.60 -4.70
C ILE A 185 16.38 22.19 -3.41
N THR A 186 16.57 20.88 -3.19
CA THR A 186 17.10 20.36 -1.92
C THR A 186 18.56 19.91 -2.01
N GLY A 187 19.09 19.74 -3.23
CA GLY A 187 20.42 19.15 -3.45
C GLY A 187 20.50 17.64 -3.21
N ARG A 188 19.38 16.95 -2.90
CA ARG A 188 19.37 15.50 -2.67
C ARG A 188 19.47 14.71 -3.98
N GLY A 189 20.12 13.56 -3.91
CA GLY A 189 20.36 12.68 -5.05
C GLY A 189 21.55 13.14 -5.92
N PRO A 190 21.93 12.38 -6.95
CA PRO A 190 21.50 10.99 -7.19
C PRO A 190 21.90 10.08 -6.03
N LEU A 191 21.07 9.07 -5.75
CA LEU A 191 21.38 8.10 -4.70
C LEU A 191 22.53 7.20 -5.16
N ALA A 192 23.44 6.89 -4.24
CA ALA A 192 24.47 5.87 -4.42
C ALA A 192 23.94 4.49 -3.98
N GLU A 193 24.69 3.42 -4.25
CA GLU A 193 24.29 2.06 -3.88
C GLU A 193 24.17 1.87 -2.36
N ASP A 194 24.98 2.61 -1.57
CA ASP A 194 24.99 2.63 -0.11
C ASP A 194 24.16 3.80 0.48
N TRP A 195 23.21 4.35 -0.28
CA TRP A 195 22.46 5.55 0.12
C TRP A 195 21.75 5.39 1.47
N ALA A 196 21.24 4.19 1.78
CA ALA A 196 20.48 3.91 2.98
C ALA A 196 21.33 4.03 4.27
N GLN A 197 22.67 4.00 4.14
CA GLN A 197 23.62 4.16 5.24
C GLN A 197 24.26 5.56 5.28
N THR A 198 24.19 6.30 4.18
CA THR A 198 24.95 7.55 3.98
C THR A 198 24.06 8.78 3.81
N THR A 199 22.75 8.60 3.69
CA THR A 199 21.79 9.70 3.44
C THR A 199 20.94 10.00 4.66
N GLU A 200 20.81 11.28 4.98
CA GLU A 200 19.87 11.82 5.95
C GLU A 200 19.13 13.03 5.33
N PRO A 201 17.85 13.29 5.67
CA PRO A 201 17.02 12.51 6.61
C PRO A 201 16.59 11.16 6.04
N LEU A 202 16.33 10.20 6.93
CA LEU A 202 15.86 8.85 6.59
C LEU A 202 14.59 8.47 7.37
N MET A 203 13.63 7.84 6.68
CA MET A 203 12.47 7.23 7.32
C MET A 203 12.12 5.87 6.68
N CYS A 204 11.35 5.06 7.40
CA CYS A 204 10.83 3.79 6.91
C CYS A 204 9.29 3.74 6.93
N CYS A 205 8.71 3.33 5.81
CA CYS A 205 7.30 2.98 5.70
C CYS A 205 7.13 1.49 6.00
N TYR A 206 6.52 1.14 7.12
CA TYR A 206 6.15 -0.24 7.47
C TYR A 206 4.75 -0.53 6.98
N LYS A 207 4.60 -1.31 5.90
CA LYS A 207 3.31 -1.62 5.27
C LYS A 207 2.98 -3.10 5.41
N VAL A 208 2.05 -3.45 6.29
CA VAL A 208 1.56 -4.82 6.44
C VAL A 208 0.32 -5.01 5.56
N SER A 209 0.40 -5.97 4.65
CA SER A 209 -0.70 -6.38 3.78
C SER A 209 -1.26 -7.73 4.23
N PHE A 210 -2.58 -7.77 4.41
CA PHE A 210 -3.37 -8.97 4.64
C PHE A 210 -4.23 -9.23 3.41
N LEU A 211 -3.90 -10.27 2.66
CA LEU A 211 -4.66 -10.69 1.48
C LEU A 211 -5.47 -11.94 1.81
N LYS A 212 -6.78 -11.87 1.56
CA LYS A 212 -7.66 -13.04 1.47
C LYS A 212 -8.24 -13.10 0.06
N SER A 213 -8.14 -14.26 -0.57
CA SER A 213 -8.81 -14.58 -1.83
C SER A 213 -9.14 -16.08 -1.81
N ASN A 214 -10.43 -16.42 -1.91
CA ASN A 214 -10.92 -17.80 -1.97
C ASN A 214 -11.49 -18.14 -3.35
#